data_AF-A0A926P7V2-F1
#
_entry.id   AF-A0A926P7V2-F1
#
_cell.length_a   1.000
_cell.length_b   1.000
_cell.length_c   1.000
_cell.angle_alpha   90.00
_cell.angle_beta   90.00
_cell.angle_gamma   90.00
#
_symmetry.space_group_name_H-M   'P 1'
#
loop_
_entity.id
_entity.type
_entity.pdbx_description
1 polymer ?
#
loop_
_entity_poly.entity_id
_entity_poly.type
_entity_poly.pdbx_seq_one_letter_code
_entity_poly.pdbx_strand_id
1 'polypeptide(L)'
;MSQGLGPDLAIVPDQVLPSLIEAGIIEDLEKYSLDTSNFYSKALVSLRTENKHLYGIPFGFQTMALCYNHDQTTDPPTTLDAVLAQANQGKGIAIDPSFLNSVWGVGAMGGTFFNSVDQFTLEEDSLSRWLGWLKNAQQAPNIYIDNRRDVLFDLFAAGKVAYFPCWTFELSALQKKMGNQLGVAVLPGHLNSASPALVTDSLVLNVHASATQKKLALDFAEFVTRREQQLAFQSAQNAIIIPINPKVLVDRRLLPIRRSLIEQVQNSFPIPITQSRYQTNRLVYYGNAIYTQVMQGDIFPIEGTRQFINQLNQSAEGKVINGSASITNAVSSNNVQTDITPKADYLLQLFRIQWQILHRPFIWLQIVLFTGVVLLVWLIARGLNRFISNFSQRFTE
;
A
#
# COMPACT_ATOMS: atom_id res chain seq x y z
N MET A 1 -20.10 -7.94 8.84
CA MET A 1 -20.63 -6.68 9.40
C MET A 1 -22.15 -6.58 9.28
N SER A 2 -22.77 -7.05 8.20
CA SER A 2 -24.22 -6.93 7.92
C SER A 2 -25.20 -7.51 8.96
N GLN A 3 -24.77 -8.42 9.85
CA GLN A 3 -25.62 -8.98 10.92
C GLN A 3 -25.23 -8.48 12.32
N GLY A 4 -24.42 -7.41 12.43
CA GLY A 4 -23.91 -6.92 13.72
C GLY A 4 -22.82 -7.78 14.37
N LEU A 5 -22.47 -8.93 13.77
CA LEU A 5 -21.40 -9.85 14.22
C LEU A 5 -20.02 -9.52 13.63
N GLY A 6 -19.87 -8.36 12.97
CA GLY A 6 -18.59 -7.93 12.41
C GLY A 6 -17.67 -7.31 13.47
N PRO A 7 -16.36 -7.16 13.18
CA PRO A 7 -15.46 -6.45 14.08
C PRO A 7 -15.89 -4.99 14.22
N ASP A 8 -15.53 -4.34 15.33
CA ASP A 8 -15.77 -2.90 15.54
C ASP A 8 -14.93 -2.05 14.57
N LEU A 9 -13.72 -2.51 14.28
CA LEU A 9 -12.75 -1.88 13.36
C LEU A 9 -12.12 -2.97 12.48
N ALA A 10 -11.98 -2.72 11.18
CA ALA A 10 -11.32 -3.64 10.26
C ALA A 10 -10.25 -2.94 9.44
N ILE A 11 -9.18 -3.64 9.09
CA ILE A 11 -8.20 -3.18 8.10
C ILE A 11 -8.61 -3.73 6.74
N VAL A 12 -8.84 -2.85 5.77
CA VAL A 12 -9.21 -3.21 4.40
C VAL A 12 -8.48 -2.33 3.39
N PRO A 13 -8.14 -2.84 2.20
CA PRO A 13 -7.61 -2.00 1.12
C PRO A 13 -8.69 -1.05 0.61
N ASP A 14 -8.32 0.15 0.21
CA ASP A 14 -9.21 1.16 -0.38
C ASP A 14 -10.09 0.62 -1.53
N GLN A 15 -9.59 -0.35 -2.31
CA GLN A 15 -10.30 -0.98 -3.42
C GLN A 15 -11.65 -1.61 -3.03
N VAL A 16 -11.85 -2.04 -1.78
CA VAL A 16 -13.13 -2.63 -1.34
C VAL A 16 -14.10 -1.61 -0.75
N LEU A 17 -13.65 -0.37 -0.47
CA LEU A 17 -14.48 0.66 0.15
C LEU A 17 -15.77 0.94 -0.63
N PRO A 18 -15.78 1.10 -1.97
CA PRO A 18 -17.02 1.36 -2.70
C PRO A 18 -18.13 0.34 -2.40
N SER A 19 -17.78 -0.94 -2.32
CA SER A 19 -18.73 -2.02 -1.99
C SER A 19 -19.20 -1.95 -0.53
N LEU A 20 -18.32 -1.58 0.41
CA LEU A 20 -18.68 -1.44 1.82
C LEU A 20 -19.57 -0.20 2.08
N ILE A 21 -19.30 0.90 1.36
CA ILE A 21 -20.11 2.13 1.39
C ILE A 21 -21.49 1.85 0.82
N GLU A 22 -21.57 1.22 -0.35
CA GLU A 22 -22.85 0.88 -0.98
C GLU A 22 -23.68 -0.09 -0.13
N ALA A 23 -23.03 -1.04 0.54
CA ALA A 23 -23.69 -1.93 1.50
C ALA A 23 -24.11 -1.22 2.81
N GLY A 24 -23.67 0.02 3.04
CA GLY A 24 -24.01 0.80 4.22
C GLY A 24 -23.48 0.21 5.53
N ILE A 25 -22.38 -0.53 5.50
CA ILE A 25 -21.85 -1.26 6.67
C ILE A 25 -20.64 -0.60 7.34
N ILE A 26 -20.14 0.49 6.78
CA ILE A 26 -19.04 1.29 7.35
C ILE A 26 -19.47 2.74 7.58
N GLU A 27 -18.90 3.36 8.60
CA GLU A 27 -19.22 4.72 9.01
C GLU A 27 -18.62 5.78 8.11
N ASP A 28 -19.38 6.86 7.89
CA ASP A 28 -18.84 8.13 7.44
C ASP A 28 -18.09 8.79 8.61
N LEU A 29 -16.80 9.03 8.42
CA LEU A 29 -15.89 9.49 9.44
C LEU A 29 -15.82 11.02 9.56
N GLU A 30 -16.41 11.77 8.62
CA GLU A 30 -16.41 13.24 8.68
C GLU A 30 -17.06 13.77 9.96
N LYS A 31 -18.08 13.06 10.47
CA LYS A 31 -18.77 13.44 11.71
C LYS A 31 -17.91 13.34 12.98
N TYR A 32 -16.73 12.72 12.91
CA TYR A 32 -15.83 12.55 14.06
C TYR A 32 -14.68 13.56 14.10
N SER A 33 -14.59 14.50 13.15
CA SER A 33 -13.58 15.58 13.14
C SER A 33 -12.13 15.08 13.32
N LEU A 34 -11.76 14.02 12.61
CA LEU A 34 -10.44 13.39 12.71
C LEU A 34 -9.32 14.34 12.20
N ASP A 35 -8.20 14.41 12.92
CA ASP A 35 -7.01 15.11 12.44
C ASP A 35 -6.30 14.28 11.36
N THR A 36 -6.47 14.67 10.10
CA THR A 36 -5.80 14.02 8.96
C THR A 36 -4.50 14.70 8.53
N SER A 37 -4.07 15.78 9.22
CA SER A 37 -2.89 16.57 8.83
C SER A 37 -1.57 15.80 8.94
N ASN A 38 -1.56 14.71 9.70
CA ASN A 38 -0.41 13.85 9.91
C ASN A 38 -0.24 12.76 8.84
N PHE A 39 -1.14 12.70 7.86
CA PHE A 39 -1.10 11.71 6.78
C PHE A 39 -0.58 12.31 5.48
N TYR A 40 0.01 11.47 4.62
CA TYR A 40 0.20 11.83 3.22
C TYR A 40 -1.16 12.20 2.60
N SER A 41 -1.23 13.33 1.89
CA SER A 41 -2.45 13.74 1.19
C SER A 41 -2.95 12.66 0.23
N LYS A 42 -2.02 11.99 -0.48
CA LYS A 42 -2.33 10.86 -1.37
C LYS A 42 -2.95 9.65 -0.67
N ALA A 43 -2.75 9.47 0.64
CA ALA A 43 -3.43 8.43 1.42
C ALA A 43 -4.93 8.69 1.59
N LEU A 44 -5.34 9.95 1.53
CA LEU A 44 -6.73 10.37 1.74
C LEU A 44 -7.52 10.36 0.44
N VAL A 45 -6.86 10.51 -0.71
CA VAL A 45 -7.51 10.56 -2.03
C VAL A 45 -8.36 9.31 -2.28
N SER A 46 -7.84 8.13 -1.97
CA SER A 46 -8.56 6.86 -2.17
C SER A 46 -9.51 6.49 -1.02
N LEU A 47 -9.64 7.33 0.01
CA LEU A 47 -10.54 7.10 1.15
C LEU A 47 -11.68 8.11 1.22
N ARG A 48 -11.67 9.13 0.35
CA ARG A 48 -12.70 10.16 0.26
C ARG A 48 -13.53 9.99 -1.01
N THR A 49 -14.84 10.00 -0.85
CA THR A 49 -15.76 10.06 -1.99
C THR A 49 -15.70 11.41 -2.70
N GLU A 50 -16.30 11.52 -3.88
CA GLU A 50 -16.41 12.78 -4.64
C GLU A 50 -17.06 13.91 -3.84
N ASN A 51 -18.03 13.59 -2.98
CA ASN A 51 -18.67 14.54 -2.05
C ASN A 51 -17.84 14.80 -0.78
N LYS A 52 -16.56 14.43 -0.78
CA LYS A 52 -15.55 14.64 0.27
C LYS A 52 -15.75 13.85 1.57
N HIS A 53 -16.76 12.98 1.67
CA HIS A 53 -16.95 12.09 2.82
C HIS A 53 -15.82 11.07 2.94
N LEU A 54 -15.23 10.93 4.13
CA LEU A 54 -14.13 10.03 4.46
C LEU A 54 -14.67 8.72 5.04
N TYR A 55 -14.29 7.57 4.48
CA TYR A 55 -14.79 6.26 4.93
C TYR A 55 -13.73 5.33 5.51
N GLY A 56 -12.49 5.81 5.65
CA GLY A 56 -11.41 5.04 6.26
C GLY A 56 -10.31 5.94 6.81
N ILE A 57 -9.62 5.46 7.84
CA ILE A 57 -8.42 6.10 8.38
C ILE A 57 -7.20 5.41 7.74
N PRO A 58 -6.28 6.13 7.08
CA PRO A 58 -5.08 5.53 6.50
C PRO A 58 -4.28 4.71 7.52
N PHE A 59 -3.88 3.49 7.16
CA PHE A 59 -3.10 2.59 8.01
C PHE A 59 -1.72 2.28 7.43
N GLY A 60 -1.64 2.01 6.13
CA GLY A 60 -0.42 1.64 5.44
C GLY A 60 -0.58 1.78 3.94
N PHE A 61 0.54 1.91 3.22
CA PHE A 61 0.52 1.87 1.77
C PHE A 61 0.96 0.51 1.22
N GLN A 62 0.45 0.21 0.04
CA GLN A 62 0.95 -0.83 -0.85
C GLN A 62 1.19 -0.22 -2.23
N THR A 63 2.33 -0.53 -2.82
CA THR A 63 2.70 -0.13 -4.18
C THR A 63 3.51 -1.24 -4.83
N MET A 64 3.68 -1.16 -6.15
CA MET A 64 4.69 -1.96 -6.85
C MET A 64 6.06 -1.34 -6.76
N ALA A 65 7.10 -2.17 -6.76
CA ALA A 65 8.51 -1.83 -6.84
C ALA A 65 9.25 -2.85 -7.73
N LEU A 66 10.52 -2.61 -8.06
CA LEU A 66 11.33 -3.59 -8.77
C LEU A 66 11.98 -4.55 -7.76
N CYS A 67 11.48 -5.77 -7.65
CA CYS A 67 12.21 -6.84 -6.99
C CYS A 67 13.33 -7.32 -7.90
N TYR A 68 14.51 -7.59 -7.33
CA TYR A 68 15.64 -8.12 -8.05
C TYR A 68 16.40 -9.19 -7.26
N ASN A 69 17.13 -10.05 -7.96
CA ASN A 69 17.95 -11.09 -7.37
C ASN A 69 19.42 -10.64 -7.27
N HIS A 70 19.92 -10.48 -6.04
CA HIS A 70 21.30 -10.08 -5.74
C HIS A 70 22.37 -11.02 -6.31
N ASP A 71 22.05 -12.31 -6.48
CA ASP A 71 22.99 -13.28 -7.05
C ASP A 71 23.19 -13.07 -8.56
N GLN A 72 22.25 -12.38 -9.23
CA GLN A 72 22.33 -12.10 -10.66
C GLN A 72 22.77 -10.67 -10.97
N THR A 73 22.52 -9.73 -10.05
CA THR A 73 22.83 -8.31 -10.26
C THR A 73 22.96 -7.54 -8.95
N THR A 74 23.94 -6.64 -8.90
CA THR A 74 24.08 -5.64 -7.83
C THR A 74 23.64 -4.25 -8.27
N ASP A 75 23.35 -4.07 -9.55
CA ASP A 75 23.00 -2.79 -10.18
C ASP A 75 21.68 -2.95 -10.96
N PRO A 76 20.53 -2.89 -10.26
CA PRO A 76 19.22 -3.02 -10.90
C PRO A 76 18.97 -1.86 -11.87
N PRO A 77 18.32 -2.10 -13.03
CA PRO A 77 18.12 -1.08 -14.05
C PRO A 77 17.24 0.05 -13.53
N THR A 78 17.68 1.28 -13.76
CA THR A 78 16.91 2.50 -13.41
C THR A 78 16.10 3.05 -14.58
N THR A 79 16.36 2.57 -15.81
CA THR A 79 15.66 3.00 -17.03
C THR A 79 15.14 1.80 -17.84
N LEU A 80 14.09 2.01 -18.63
CA LEU A 80 13.53 1.00 -19.53
C LEU A 80 14.55 0.54 -20.58
N ASP A 81 15.43 1.41 -21.06
CA ASP A 81 16.51 1.03 -21.99
C ASP A 81 17.54 0.13 -21.30
N ALA A 82 17.84 0.40 -20.03
CA ALA A 82 18.71 -0.47 -19.23
C ALA A 82 18.04 -1.83 -18.98
N VAL A 83 16.70 -1.91 -18.83
CA VAL A 83 15.99 -3.19 -18.76
C VAL A 83 16.26 -4.02 -20.02
N LEU A 84 16.07 -3.44 -21.21
CA LEU A 84 16.32 -4.13 -22.48
C LEU A 84 17.79 -4.55 -22.63
N ALA A 85 18.72 -3.65 -22.29
CA ALA A 85 20.15 -3.93 -22.37
C ALA A 85 20.57 -5.07 -21.43
N GLN A 86 20.06 -5.10 -20.20
CA GLN A 86 20.35 -6.14 -19.23
C GLN A 86 19.67 -7.47 -19.59
N ALA A 87 18.46 -7.46 -20.15
CA ALA A 87 17.79 -8.66 -20.66
C ALA A 87 18.60 -9.32 -21.79
N ASN A 88 19.18 -8.54 -22.70
CA ASN A 88 20.11 -9.03 -23.73
C ASN A 88 21.40 -9.65 -23.15
N GLN A 89 21.78 -9.28 -21.94
CA GLN A 89 22.92 -9.87 -21.20
C GLN A 89 22.52 -11.10 -20.37
N GLY A 90 21.29 -11.59 -20.49
CA GLY A 90 20.78 -12.75 -19.74
C GLY A 90 20.11 -12.42 -18.42
N LYS A 91 20.04 -11.15 -18.00
CA LYS A 91 19.35 -10.73 -16.78
C LYS A 91 17.88 -10.47 -17.08
N GLY A 92 17.11 -11.55 -17.14
CA GLY A 92 15.72 -11.50 -17.57
C GLY A 92 14.78 -10.77 -16.61
N ILE A 93 13.61 -10.37 -17.13
CA ILE A 93 12.52 -9.76 -16.36
C ILE A 93 11.19 -10.44 -16.65
N ALA A 94 10.39 -10.63 -15.62
CA ALA A 94 9.02 -11.14 -15.70
C ALA A 94 8.01 -10.01 -15.44
N ILE A 95 7.13 -9.69 -16.39
CA ILE A 95 6.15 -8.60 -16.30
C ILE A 95 4.74 -9.14 -16.55
N ASP A 96 3.83 -8.86 -15.60
CA ASP A 96 2.40 -9.09 -15.80
C ASP A 96 1.79 -7.88 -16.53
N PRO A 97 1.25 -8.04 -17.75
CA PRO A 97 0.72 -6.94 -18.55
C PRO A 97 -0.70 -6.53 -18.15
N SER A 98 -1.32 -7.08 -17.10
CA SER A 98 -2.60 -6.58 -16.62
C SER A 98 -2.50 -5.11 -16.19
N PHE A 99 -3.59 -4.36 -16.29
CA PHE A 99 -3.62 -2.90 -16.17
C PHE A 99 -2.96 -2.41 -14.89
N LEU A 100 -3.45 -2.83 -13.71
CA LEU A 100 -2.89 -2.37 -12.44
C LEU A 100 -1.43 -2.81 -12.22
N ASN A 101 -1.02 -3.91 -12.85
CA ASN A 101 0.32 -4.48 -12.67
C ASN A 101 1.36 -3.91 -13.63
N SER A 102 0.93 -3.12 -14.62
CA SER A 102 1.80 -2.58 -15.66
C SER A 102 1.62 -1.08 -15.91
N VAL A 103 0.52 -0.46 -15.48
CA VAL A 103 0.24 0.98 -15.69
C VAL A 103 1.33 1.91 -15.13
N TRP A 104 2.20 1.40 -14.26
CA TRP A 104 3.37 2.11 -13.75
C TRP A 104 4.28 2.69 -14.83
N GLY A 105 4.37 2.05 -16.00
CA GLY A 105 5.21 2.52 -17.10
C GLY A 105 4.65 3.73 -17.84
N VAL A 106 3.36 4.08 -17.66
CA VAL A 106 2.79 5.32 -18.20
C VAL A 106 3.49 6.56 -17.63
N GLY A 107 3.82 6.54 -16.33
CA GLY A 107 4.63 7.60 -15.71
C GLY A 107 6.03 7.71 -16.30
N ALA A 108 6.66 6.58 -16.62
CA ALA A 108 7.96 6.56 -17.29
C ALA A 108 7.89 7.22 -18.68
N MET A 109 6.74 7.07 -19.36
CA MET A 109 6.44 7.75 -20.61
C MET A 109 6.10 9.24 -20.43
N GLY A 110 6.07 9.77 -19.22
CA GLY A 110 5.74 11.18 -18.93
C GLY A 110 4.25 11.47 -18.80
N GLY A 111 3.42 10.42 -18.72
CA GLY A 111 1.99 10.60 -18.49
C GLY A 111 1.68 10.95 -17.04
N THR A 112 0.66 11.77 -16.85
CA THR A 112 0.09 12.09 -15.53
C THR A 112 -1.21 11.33 -15.29
N PHE A 113 -1.54 11.13 -14.01
CA PHE A 113 -2.78 10.46 -13.59
C PHE A 113 -3.83 11.43 -13.06
N PHE A 114 -3.49 12.72 -12.95
CA PHE A 114 -4.37 13.78 -12.48
C PHE A 114 -4.18 15.01 -13.35
N ASN A 115 -5.28 15.63 -13.78
CA ASN A 115 -5.25 16.86 -14.54
C ASN A 115 -5.02 18.08 -13.62
N SER A 116 -5.02 19.30 -14.19
CA SER A 116 -4.78 20.55 -13.44
C SER A 116 -5.85 20.91 -12.41
N VAL A 117 -6.97 20.18 -12.38
CA VAL A 117 -8.07 20.34 -11.42
C VAL A 117 -8.25 19.10 -10.54
N ASP A 118 -7.19 18.29 -10.37
CA ASP A 118 -7.12 17.10 -9.52
C ASP A 118 -8.13 15.98 -9.86
N GLN A 119 -8.58 15.91 -11.11
CA GLN A 119 -9.40 14.79 -11.59
C GLN A 119 -8.53 13.69 -12.18
N PHE A 120 -8.87 12.43 -11.87
CA PHE A 120 -8.19 11.28 -12.45
C PHE A 120 -8.28 11.30 -13.97
N THR A 121 -7.16 11.07 -14.65
CA THR A 121 -7.06 11.06 -16.11
C THR A 121 -6.04 10.03 -16.57
N LEU A 122 -6.14 9.64 -17.85
CA LEU A 122 -5.12 8.87 -18.56
C LEU A 122 -4.87 9.56 -19.90
N GLU A 123 -3.60 9.90 -20.16
CA GLU A 123 -3.20 10.55 -21.40
C GLU A 123 -3.02 9.52 -22.54
N GLU A 124 -3.66 9.78 -23.69
CA GLU A 124 -3.65 8.86 -24.84
C GLU A 124 -2.22 8.56 -25.33
N ASP A 125 -1.39 9.59 -25.49
CA ASP A 125 -0.03 9.45 -26.01
C ASP A 125 0.87 8.61 -25.08
N SER A 126 0.91 8.96 -23.79
CA SER A 126 1.76 8.30 -22.81
C SER A 126 1.37 6.84 -22.59
N LEU A 127 0.06 6.54 -22.57
CA LEU A 127 -0.43 5.16 -22.47
C LEU A 127 -0.16 4.36 -23.76
N SER A 128 -0.35 4.96 -24.94
CA SER A 128 -0.02 4.35 -26.22
C SER A 128 1.47 4.00 -26.32
N ARG A 129 2.36 4.92 -25.94
CA ARG A 129 3.81 4.67 -25.92
C ARG A 129 4.21 3.57 -24.94
N TRP A 130 3.57 3.50 -23.79
CA TRP A 130 3.80 2.42 -22.82
C TRP A 130 3.37 1.06 -23.36
N LEU A 131 2.17 0.97 -23.94
CA LEU A 131 1.66 -0.25 -24.58
C LEU A 131 2.53 -0.66 -25.78
N GLY A 132 3.02 0.31 -26.55
CA GLY A 132 4.00 0.09 -27.61
C GLY A 132 5.31 -0.47 -27.08
N TRP A 133 5.81 0.05 -25.96
CA TRP A 133 7.02 -0.48 -25.32
C TRP A 133 6.84 -1.92 -24.86
N LEU A 134 5.73 -2.25 -24.16
CA LEU A 134 5.43 -3.64 -23.75
C LEU A 134 5.37 -4.58 -24.97
N LYS A 135 4.68 -4.15 -26.03
CA LYS A 135 4.53 -4.93 -27.26
C LYS A 135 5.87 -5.18 -27.97
N ASN A 136 6.80 -4.24 -27.91
CA ASN A 136 8.14 -4.40 -28.48
C ASN A 136 9.04 -5.22 -27.55
N ALA A 137 8.98 -4.98 -26.24
CA ALA A 137 9.80 -5.66 -25.24
C ALA A 137 9.53 -7.16 -25.20
N GLN A 138 8.29 -7.61 -25.45
CA GLN A 138 7.96 -9.05 -25.51
C GLN A 138 8.76 -9.82 -26.58
N GLN A 139 9.32 -9.13 -27.58
CA GLN A 139 10.13 -9.74 -28.64
C GLN A 139 11.62 -9.81 -28.28
N ALA A 140 12.05 -9.17 -27.20
CA ALA A 140 13.43 -9.18 -26.74
C ALA A 140 13.74 -10.48 -25.96
N PRO A 141 14.96 -11.02 -26.06
CA PRO A 141 15.34 -12.21 -25.31
C PRO A 141 15.26 -11.95 -23.80
N ASN A 142 14.88 -12.99 -23.05
CA ASN A 142 14.77 -12.96 -21.58
C ASN A 142 13.76 -11.97 -21.01
N ILE A 143 12.86 -11.42 -21.83
CA ILE A 143 11.69 -10.68 -21.36
C ILE A 143 10.48 -11.59 -21.41
N TYR A 144 9.88 -11.85 -20.25
CA TYR A 144 8.73 -12.72 -20.09
C TYR A 144 7.52 -11.84 -19.78
N ILE A 145 6.58 -11.73 -20.73
CA ILE A 145 5.33 -11.02 -20.54
C ILE A 145 4.19 -12.04 -20.57
N ASP A 146 3.53 -12.25 -19.43
CA ASP A 146 2.49 -13.26 -19.27
C ASP A 146 1.47 -12.81 -18.20
N ASN A 147 0.19 -13.12 -18.37
CA ASN A 147 -0.85 -12.73 -17.42
C ASN A 147 -1.00 -13.69 -16.23
N ARG A 148 -0.26 -14.79 -16.20
CA ARG A 148 -0.20 -15.74 -15.07
C ARG A 148 0.81 -15.25 -14.03
N ARG A 149 0.36 -14.33 -13.18
CA ARG A 149 1.20 -13.68 -12.17
C ARG A 149 1.88 -14.66 -11.20
N ASP A 150 1.20 -15.74 -10.85
CA ASP A 150 1.74 -16.82 -10.02
C ASP A 150 2.94 -17.51 -10.67
N VAL A 151 2.85 -17.79 -11.98
CA VAL A 151 3.96 -18.36 -12.77
C VAL A 151 5.14 -17.39 -12.83
N LEU A 152 4.88 -16.10 -13.10
CA LEU A 152 5.91 -15.06 -13.13
C LEU A 152 6.59 -14.85 -11.77
N PHE A 153 5.81 -14.90 -10.69
CA PHE A 153 6.32 -14.86 -9.32
C PHE A 153 7.26 -16.04 -9.06
N ASP A 154 6.87 -17.27 -9.42
CA ASP A 154 7.69 -18.45 -9.19
C ASP A 154 8.94 -18.49 -10.07
N LEU A 155 8.87 -17.98 -11.31
CA LEU A 155 10.04 -17.75 -12.17
C LEU A 155 11.10 -16.89 -11.47
N PHE A 156 10.68 -15.77 -10.86
CA PHE A 156 11.57 -14.89 -10.12
C PHE A 156 12.05 -15.52 -8.81
N ALA A 157 11.14 -16.07 -8.01
CA ALA A 157 11.46 -16.67 -6.72
C ALA A 157 12.40 -17.89 -6.83
N ALA A 158 12.36 -18.61 -7.96
CA ALA A 158 13.29 -19.70 -8.28
C ALA A 158 14.61 -19.22 -8.92
N GLY A 159 14.83 -17.91 -9.02
CA GLY A 159 16.04 -17.32 -9.60
C GLY A 159 16.21 -17.60 -11.10
N LYS A 160 15.11 -17.74 -11.86
CA LYS A 160 15.16 -17.93 -13.33
C LYS A 160 15.18 -16.62 -14.10
N VAL A 161 14.76 -15.53 -13.47
CA VAL A 161 14.87 -14.16 -13.97
C VAL A 161 15.50 -13.27 -12.92
N ALA A 162 16.17 -12.21 -13.35
CA ALA A 162 16.82 -11.26 -12.46
C ALA A 162 15.84 -10.30 -11.80
N TYR A 163 14.70 -10.03 -12.47
CA TYR A 163 13.80 -8.93 -12.13
C TYR A 163 12.32 -9.32 -12.16
N PHE A 164 11.54 -8.73 -11.26
CA PHE A 164 10.08 -8.86 -11.20
C PHE A 164 9.44 -7.60 -10.59
N PRO A 165 8.57 -6.87 -11.31
CA PRO A 165 7.72 -5.83 -10.73
C PRO A 165 6.76 -6.43 -9.71
N CYS A 166 7.10 -6.29 -8.43
CA CYS A 166 6.43 -6.96 -7.31
C CYS A 166 5.59 -5.98 -6.50
N TRP A 167 4.46 -6.44 -6.00
CA TRP A 167 3.68 -5.70 -5.02
C TRP A 167 4.27 -5.83 -3.62
N THR A 168 4.03 -4.80 -2.80
CA THR A 168 4.45 -4.79 -1.38
C THR A 168 3.96 -6.04 -0.62
N PHE A 169 2.73 -6.51 -0.89
CA PHE A 169 2.17 -7.69 -0.22
C PHE A 169 2.85 -9.02 -0.61
N GLU A 170 3.55 -9.07 -1.75
CA GLU A 170 4.27 -10.25 -2.22
C GLU A 170 5.65 -10.39 -1.55
N LEU A 171 6.20 -9.29 -1.04
CA LEU A 171 7.56 -9.24 -0.49
C LEU A 171 7.77 -10.19 0.67
N SER A 172 6.79 -10.37 1.57
CA SER A 172 6.94 -11.31 2.68
C SER A 172 7.05 -12.76 2.20
N ALA A 173 6.38 -13.12 1.10
CA ALA A 173 6.50 -14.45 0.50
C ALA A 173 7.83 -14.60 -0.25
N LEU A 174 8.24 -13.59 -1.01
CA LEU A 174 9.55 -13.56 -1.68
C LEU A 174 10.70 -13.64 -0.68
N GLN A 175 10.63 -12.90 0.43
CA GLN A 175 11.65 -12.89 1.49
C GLN A 175 11.82 -14.29 2.11
N LYS A 176 10.72 -15.04 2.27
CA LYS A 176 10.76 -16.43 2.76
C LYS A 176 11.39 -17.39 1.76
N LYS A 177 11.13 -17.21 0.46
CA LYS A 177 11.64 -18.08 -0.61
C LYS A 177 13.11 -17.78 -0.96
N MET A 178 13.49 -16.50 -1.02
CA MET A 178 14.78 -16.04 -1.54
C MET A 178 15.78 -15.62 -0.46
N GLY A 179 15.30 -15.33 0.77
CA GLY A 179 16.17 -14.87 1.84
C GLY A 179 16.97 -13.61 1.46
N ASN A 180 18.28 -13.65 1.65
CA ASN A 180 19.18 -12.52 1.39
C ASN A 180 19.38 -12.23 -0.11
N GLN A 181 18.91 -13.09 -1.01
CA GLN A 181 18.98 -12.86 -2.44
C GLN A 181 17.97 -11.79 -2.90
N LEU A 182 16.92 -11.53 -2.11
CA LEU A 182 15.90 -10.55 -2.47
C LEU A 182 16.40 -9.12 -2.26
N GLY A 183 16.49 -8.38 -3.36
CA GLY A 183 16.64 -6.93 -3.37
C GLY A 183 15.35 -6.24 -3.80
N VAL A 184 15.18 -4.97 -3.42
CA VAL A 184 14.07 -4.11 -3.87
C VAL A 184 14.59 -2.73 -4.24
N ALA A 185 14.25 -2.27 -5.44
CA ALA A 185 14.58 -0.96 -5.99
C ALA A 185 13.31 -0.26 -6.51
N VAL A 186 13.43 1.03 -6.82
CA VAL A 186 12.37 1.77 -7.53
C VAL A 186 12.23 1.18 -8.95
N LEU A 187 11.00 1.16 -9.46
CA LEU A 187 10.70 0.72 -10.83
C LEU A 187 11.49 1.55 -11.86
N PRO A 188 11.93 0.92 -12.96
CA PRO A 188 12.70 1.60 -13.99
C PRO A 188 11.84 2.67 -14.66
N GLY A 189 12.35 3.89 -14.70
CA GLY A 189 11.74 5.01 -15.42
C GLY A 189 12.21 5.09 -16.86
N HIS A 190 12.11 6.28 -17.44
CA HIS A 190 12.80 6.65 -18.67
C HIS A 190 13.39 8.05 -18.46
N LEU A 191 12.98 9.05 -19.24
CA LEU A 191 13.22 10.47 -18.90
C LEU A 191 12.43 10.90 -17.65
N ASN A 192 11.32 10.20 -17.37
CA ASN A 192 10.45 10.42 -16.21
C ASN A 192 10.44 9.18 -15.30
N SER A 193 10.04 9.36 -14.04
CA SER A 193 9.90 8.26 -13.08
C SER A 193 8.74 7.33 -13.44
N ALA A 194 8.90 6.03 -13.18
CA ALA A 194 7.75 5.13 -13.14
C ALA A 194 6.77 5.52 -12.02
N SER A 195 5.48 5.37 -12.29
CA SER A 195 4.40 5.81 -11.39
C SER A 195 3.38 4.69 -11.18
N PRO A 196 3.68 3.71 -10.31
CA PRO A 196 2.74 2.63 -10.00
C PRO A 196 1.51 3.12 -9.22
N ALA A 197 0.44 2.32 -9.28
CA ALA A 197 -0.73 2.56 -8.45
C ALA A 197 -0.38 2.43 -6.96
N LEU A 198 -0.97 3.30 -6.16
CA LEU A 198 -0.86 3.34 -4.70
C LEU A 198 -2.19 2.89 -4.11
N VAL A 199 -2.14 1.78 -3.38
CA VAL A 199 -3.25 1.25 -2.58
C VAL A 199 -3.03 1.70 -1.15
N THR A 200 -4.07 2.24 -0.53
CA THR A 200 -4.08 2.60 0.88
C THR A 200 -4.86 1.52 1.65
N ASP A 201 -4.16 0.76 2.50
CA ASP A 201 -4.82 0.00 3.55
C ASP A 201 -5.40 0.98 4.57
N SER A 202 -6.65 0.77 4.95
CA SER A 202 -7.42 1.68 5.78
C SER A 202 -8.12 0.96 6.93
N LEU A 203 -8.24 1.65 8.06
CA LEU A 203 -9.08 1.24 9.18
C LEU A 203 -10.50 1.76 8.94
N VAL A 204 -11.46 0.84 8.81
CA VAL A 204 -12.88 1.15 8.59
C VAL A 204 -13.69 0.81 9.83
N LEU A 205 -14.58 1.74 10.21
CA LEU A 205 -15.39 1.65 11.42
C LEU A 205 -16.75 1.04 11.12
N ASN A 206 -17.15 0.02 11.87
CA ASN A 206 -18.42 -0.68 11.67
C ASN A 206 -19.61 0.18 12.12
N VAL A 207 -20.59 0.37 11.24
CA VAL A 207 -21.82 1.14 11.53
C VAL A 207 -22.63 0.56 12.69
N HIS A 208 -22.56 -0.76 12.91
CA HIS A 208 -23.32 -1.46 13.95
C HIS A 208 -22.61 -1.50 15.31
N ALA A 209 -21.39 -0.99 15.43
CA ALA A 209 -20.70 -0.91 16.71
C ALA A 209 -21.44 0.04 17.68
N SER A 210 -21.43 -0.26 18.98
CA SER A 210 -22.00 0.64 19.99
C SER A 210 -21.22 1.96 20.07
N ALA A 211 -21.82 3.02 20.62
CA ALA A 211 -21.14 4.31 20.76
C ALA A 211 -19.81 4.20 21.54
N THR A 212 -19.78 3.38 22.60
CA THR A 212 -18.57 3.11 23.38
C THR A 212 -17.51 2.40 22.56
N GLN A 213 -17.89 1.37 21.79
CA GLN A 213 -16.97 0.65 20.91
C GLN A 213 -16.43 1.54 19.80
N LYS A 214 -17.26 2.41 19.21
CA LYS A 214 -16.83 3.37 18.20
C LYS A 214 -15.78 4.32 18.74
N LYS A 215 -15.98 4.85 19.94
CA LYS A 215 -14.97 5.70 20.59
C LYS A 215 -13.64 4.95 20.79
N LEU A 216 -13.68 3.75 21.36
CA LEU A 216 -12.47 2.94 21.57
C LEU A 216 -11.76 2.58 20.26
N ALA A 217 -12.51 2.27 19.21
CA ALA A 217 -11.98 1.98 17.89
C ALA A 217 -11.27 3.19 17.27
N LEU A 218 -11.85 4.39 17.43
CA LEU A 218 -11.24 5.64 16.97
C LEU A 218 -10.00 6.00 17.79
N ASP A 219 -10.03 5.86 19.13
CA ASP A 219 -8.87 6.07 20.00
C ASP A 219 -7.72 5.12 19.62
N PHE A 220 -8.05 3.86 19.33
CA PHE A 220 -7.07 2.88 18.83
C PHE A 220 -6.53 3.25 17.45
N ALA A 221 -7.39 3.65 16.52
CA ALA A 221 -7.00 4.07 15.18
C ALA A 221 -6.07 5.29 15.21
N GLU A 222 -6.36 6.27 16.06
CA GLU A 222 -5.47 7.41 16.30
C GLU A 222 -4.12 6.92 16.83
N PHE A 223 -4.11 6.08 17.86
CA PHE A 223 -2.88 5.54 18.45
C PHE A 223 -2.00 4.83 17.42
N VAL A 224 -2.52 3.86 16.67
CA VAL A 224 -1.72 3.04 15.74
C VAL A 224 -1.23 3.79 14.51
N THR A 225 -1.84 4.94 14.19
CA THR A 225 -1.45 5.77 13.04
C THR A 225 -0.48 6.90 13.42
N ARG A 226 -0.14 7.05 14.71
CA ARG A 226 0.90 7.97 15.16
C ARG A 226 2.25 7.63 14.55
N ARG A 227 3.06 8.67 14.34
CA ARG A 227 4.43 8.57 13.79
C ARG A 227 5.28 7.52 14.51
N GLU A 228 5.21 7.46 15.83
CA GLU A 228 5.97 6.51 16.65
C GLU A 228 5.56 5.05 16.41
N GLN A 229 4.26 4.78 16.26
CA GLN A 229 3.75 3.43 15.97
C GLN A 229 4.07 3.03 14.53
N GLN A 230 3.90 3.95 13.58
CA GLN A 230 4.28 3.76 12.18
C GLN A 230 5.78 3.48 12.01
N LEU A 231 6.63 4.13 12.82
CA LEU A 231 8.07 3.83 12.89
C LEU A 231 8.33 2.45 13.52
N ALA A 232 7.62 2.09 14.58
CA ALA A 232 7.74 0.76 15.21
C ALA A 232 7.38 -0.36 14.22
N PHE A 233 6.37 -0.18 13.35
CA PHE A 233 6.02 -1.14 12.30
C PHE A 233 7.14 -1.38 11.28
N GLN A 234 8.08 -0.43 11.13
CA GLN A 234 9.25 -0.62 10.27
C GLN A 234 10.21 -1.68 10.80
N SER A 235 10.08 -2.10 12.07
CA SER A 235 10.88 -3.18 12.65
C SER A 235 10.19 -4.56 12.56
N ALA A 236 8.96 -4.64 12.04
CA ALA A 236 8.22 -5.90 11.95
C ALA A 236 8.91 -6.88 10.97
N GLN A 237 9.14 -8.13 11.37
CA GLN A 237 9.83 -9.10 10.50
C GLN A 237 8.88 -9.80 9.52
N ASN A 238 7.60 -9.95 9.88
CA ASN A 238 6.64 -10.78 9.15
C ASN A 238 5.68 -9.98 8.25
N ALA A 239 5.77 -8.66 8.27
CA ALA A 239 4.94 -7.77 7.48
C ALA A 239 5.75 -6.55 7.03
N ILE A 240 5.53 -6.13 5.78
CA ILE A 240 6.10 -4.91 5.23
C ILE A 240 4.95 -3.93 5.05
N ILE A 241 4.94 -2.90 5.90
CA ILE A 241 3.96 -1.81 5.86
C ILE A 241 4.72 -0.54 5.53
N ILE A 242 4.34 0.09 4.43
CA ILE A 242 4.86 1.39 4.05
C ILE A 242 4.11 2.46 4.86
N PRO A 243 4.83 3.39 5.52
CA PRO A 243 4.20 4.33 6.44
C PRO A 243 3.31 5.36 5.73
N ILE A 244 2.17 5.68 6.34
CA ILE A 244 1.23 6.72 5.88
C ILE A 244 1.54 8.12 6.43
N ASN A 245 2.53 8.22 7.32
CA ASN A 245 2.94 9.48 7.93
C ASN A 245 4.28 9.94 7.32
N PRO A 246 4.33 11.12 6.65
CA PRO A 246 5.53 11.59 5.95
C PRO A 246 6.71 11.91 6.87
N LYS A 247 6.47 12.02 8.19
CA LYS A 247 7.50 12.31 9.20
C LYS A 247 8.21 11.04 9.70
N VAL A 248 7.85 9.85 9.20
CA VAL A 248 8.53 8.59 9.53
C VAL A 248 9.82 8.49 8.72
N LEU A 249 10.95 8.53 9.41
CA LEU A 249 12.27 8.45 8.80
C LEU A 249 12.83 7.03 8.95
N VAL A 250 13.15 6.40 7.82
CA VAL A 250 13.71 5.04 7.77
C VAL A 250 15.12 5.11 7.19
N ASP A 251 16.12 4.63 7.95
CA ASP A 251 17.50 4.58 7.52
C ASP A 251 17.73 3.44 6.52
N ARG A 252 18.22 3.76 5.32
CA ARG A 252 18.53 2.80 4.26
C ARG A 252 19.50 1.71 4.72
N ARG A 253 20.48 2.04 5.57
CA ARG A 253 21.52 1.11 6.02
C ARG A 253 20.94 0.00 6.91
N LEU A 254 19.85 0.31 7.61
CA LEU A 254 19.17 -0.62 8.51
C LEU A 254 18.06 -1.39 7.80
N LEU A 255 17.29 -0.69 6.95
CA LEU A 255 16.07 -1.21 6.34
C LEU A 255 15.99 -0.83 4.85
N PRO A 256 16.89 -1.35 3.99
CA PRO A 256 17.02 -0.92 2.60
C PRO A 256 15.76 -1.15 1.77
N ILE A 257 15.11 -2.31 1.91
CA ILE A 257 13.86 -2.64 1.21
C ILE A 257 12.76 -1.61 1.54
N ARG A 258 12.58 -1.29 2.83
CA ARG A 258 11.58 -0.31 3.27
C ARG A 258 11.88 1.08 2.73
N ARG A 259 13.15 1.47 2.72
CA ARG A 259 13.56 2.75 2.16
C ARG A 259 13.24 2.84 0.66
N SER A 260 13.53 1.80 -0.13
CA SER A 260 13.20 1.76 -1.56
C SER A 260 11.69 1.89 -1.80
N LEU A 261 10.86 1.25 -0.97
CA LEU A 261 9.40 1.37 -1.06
C LEU A 261 8.91 2.79 -0.73
N ILE A 262 9.46 3.44 0.29
CA ILE A 262 9.13 4.83 0.64
C ILE A 262 9.50 5.81 -0.49
N GLU A 263 10.60 5.55 -1.19
CA GLU A 263 11.00 6.32 -2.38
C GLU A 263 10.06 6.09 -3.55
N GLN A 264 9.68 4.84 -3.80
CA GLN A 264 8.72 4.49 -4.84
C GLN A 264 7.37 5.20 -4.65
N VAL A 265 6.88 5.29 -3.41
CA VAL A 265 5.63 5.98 -3.04
C VAL A 265 5.62 7.45 -3.47
N GLN A 266 6.78 8.11 -3.56
CA GLN A 266 6.82 9.52 -3.97
C GLN A 266 6.24 9.69 -5.38
N ASN A 267 6.53 8.74 -6.27
CA ASN A 267 6.08 8.75 -7.67
C ASN A 267 4.78 7.94 -7.90
N SER A 268 4.29 7.21 -6.90
CA SER A 268 3.04 6.45 -7.00
C SER A 268 1.80 7.35 -6.98
N PHE A 269 0.74 6.93 -7.66
CA PHE A 269 -0.53 7.65 -7.76
C PHE A 269 -1.67 6.89 -7.06
N PRO A 270 -2.50 7.56 -6.23
CA PRO A 270 -3.69 6.92 -5.66
C PRO A 270 -4.78 6.76 -6.73
N ILE A 271 -5.62 5.74 -6.59
CA ILE A 271 -6.83 5.58 -7.41
C ILE A 271 -8.01 6.15 -6.61
N PRO A 272 -8.67 7.23 -7.05
CA PRO A 272 -9.80 7.79 -6.32
C PRO A 272 -10.95 6.79 -6.19
N ILE A 273 -11.64 6.81 -5.05
CA ILE A 273 -12.89 6.07 -4.90
C ILE A 273 -14.02 6.86 -5.54
N THR A 274 -14.60 6.28 -6.60
CA THR A 274 -15.88 6.73 -7.12
C THR A 274 -16.99 6.13 -6.26
N GLN A 275 -18.06 6.89 -5.98
CA GLN A 275 -19.17 6.40 -5.12
C GLN A 275 -19.85 5.13 -5.65
N SER A 276 -19.70 4.84 -6.96
CA SER A 276 -20.23 3.64 -7.59
C SER A 276 -19.16 2.56 -7.73
N ARG A 277 -19.40 1.36 -7.16
CA ARG A 277 -18.60 0.15 -7.39
C ARG A 277 -18.32 -0.14 -8.87
N TYR A 278 -19.20 0.34 -9.75
CA TYR A 278 -19.13 0.11 -11.18
C TYR A 278 -18.03 0.92 -11.86
N GLN A 279 -17.61 2.06 -11.31
CA GLN A 279 -16.65 2.94 -11.99
C GLN A 279 -15.18 2.53 -11.75
N THR A 280 -14.77 2.19 -10.52
CA THR A 280 -13.43 1.62 -10.26
C THR A 280 -13.24 0.27 -10.96
N ASN A 281 -14.26 -0.59 -10.96
CA ASN A 281 -14.21 -1.88 -11.66
C ASN A 281 -14.10 -1.70 -13.18
N ARG A 282 -14.68 -0.63 -13.76
CA ARG A 282 -14.57 -0.33 -15.20
C ARG A 282 -13.16 0.03 -15.61
N LEU A 283 -12.43 0.81 -14.79
CA LEU A 283 -11.03 1.16 -15.07
C LEU A 283 -10.17 -0.08 -15.26
N VAL A 284 -10.23 -1.00 -14.29
CA VAL A 284 -9.47 -2.25 -14.32
C VAL A 284 -9.96 -3.18 -15.44
N TYR A 285 -11.28 -3.29 -15.62
CA TYR A 285 -11.88 -4.16 -16.64
C TYR A 285 -11.48 -3.74 -18.07
N TYR A 286 -11.74 -2.49 -18.46
CA TYR A 286 -11.39 -2.01 -19.80
C TYR A 286 -9.89 -1.91 -19.99
N GLY A 287 -9.14 -1.54 -18.95
CA GLY A 287 -7.69 -1.55 -18.97
C GLY A 287 -7.14 -2.95 -19.29
N ASN A 288 -7.57 -3.98 -18.55
CA ASN A 288 -7.14 -5.36 -18.79
C ASN A 288 -7.48 -5.84 -20.21
N ALA A 289 -8.66 -5.47 -20.73
CA ALA A 289 -9.08 -5.84 -22.07
C ALA A 289 -8.14 -5.23 -23.14
N ILE A 290 -7.85 -3.94 -23.05
CA ILE A 290 -7.01 -3.25 -24.04
C ILE A 290 -5.56 -3.71 -23.96
N TYR A 291 -5.00 -3.90 -22.76
CA TYR A 291 -3.65 -4.45 -22.62
C TYR A 291 -3.56 -5.84 -23.26
N THR A 292 -4.54 -6.70 -23.02
CA THR A 292 -4.59 -8.04 -23.62
C THR A 292 -4.63 -7.99 -25.15
N GLN A 293 -5.55 -7.19 -25.71
CA GLN A 293 -5.70 -7.04 -27.17
C GLN A 293 -4.43 -6.47 -27.83
N VAL A 294 -3.78 -5.49 -27.21
CA VAL A 294 -2.53 -4.93 -27.78
C VAL A 294 -1.39 -5.94 -27.73
N MET A 295 -1.25 -6.71 -26.64
CA MET A 295 -0.23 -7.76 -26.53
C MET A 295 -0.46 -8.89 -27.55
N GLN A 296 -1.71 -9.28 -27.79
CA GLN A 296 -2.10 -10.28 -28.79
C GLN A 296 -1.97 -9.78 -30.23
N GLY A 297 -1.86 -8.46 -30.42
CA GLY A 297 -1.75 -7.84 -31.74
C GLY A 297 -3.09 -7.57 -32.42
N ASP A 298 -4.20 -7.78 -31.73
CA ASP A 298 -5.57 -7.55 -32.23
C ASP A 298 -5.86 -6.08 -32.50
N ILE A 299 -5.19 -5.18 -31.76
CA ILE A 299 -5.34 -3.73 -31.90
C ILE A 299 -3.99 -3.02 -31.78
N PHE A 300 -3.84 -1.91 -32.50
CA PHE A 300 -2.66 -1.05 -32.36
C PHE A 300 -2.72 -0.26 -31.05
N PRO A 301 -1.56 0.01 -30.40
CA PRO A 301 -1.51 0.73 -29.12
C PRO A 301 -2.35 2.01 -29.09
N ILE A 302 -2.18 2.89 -30.08
CA ILE A 302 -2.87 4.18 -30.13
C ILE A 302 -4.39 4.02 -30.27
N GLU A 303 -4.85 3.05 -31.06
CA GLU A 303 -6.27 2.81 -31.27
C GLU A 303 -6.92 2.19 -30.03
N GLY A 304 -6.23 1.22 -29.41
CA GLY A 304 -6.67 0.61 -28.16
C GLY A 304 -6.74 1.63 -27.03
N THR A 305 -5.76 2.53 -26.93
CA THR A 305 -5.79 3.61 -25.94
C THR A 305 -6.95 4.57 -26.16
N ARG A 306 -7.20 5.00 -27.39
CA ARG A 306 -8.35 5.86 -27.72
C ARG A 306 -9.67 5.18 -27.37
N GLN A 307 -9.81 3.90 -27.71
CA GLN A 307 -10.97 3.10 -27.35
C GLN A 307 -11.16 3.04 -25.82
N PHE A 308 -10.09 2.80 -25.06
CA PHE A 308 -10.14 2.76 -23.59
C PHE A 308 -10.66 4.08 -23.01
N ILE A 309 -10.04 5.20 -23.39
CA ILE A 309 -10.38 6.53 -22.87
C ILE A 309 -11.83 6.88 -23.23
N ASN A 310 -12.25 6.60 -24.46
CA ASN A 310 -13.64 6.81 -24.88
C ASN A 310 -14.63 5.97 -24.06
N GLN A 311 -14.31 4.70 -23.79
CA GLN A 311 -15.17 3.82 -22.97
C GLN A 311 -15.26 4.30 -21.51
N LEU A 312 -14.16 4.80 -20.94
CA LEU A 312 -14.16 5.39 -19.60
C LEU A 312 -15.09 6.60 -19.53
N ASN A 313 -14.97 7.52 -20.50
CA ASN A 313 -15.77 8.75 -20.55
C ASN A 313 -17.25 8.47 -20.85
N GLN A 314 -17.56 7.66 -21.86
CA GLN A 314 -18.94 7.41 -22.30
C GLN A 314 -19.83 6.74 -21.24
N SER A 315 -19.29 5.81 -20.44
CA SER A 315 -20.10 5.19 -19.38
C SER A 315 -20.03 5.93 -18.04
N ALA A 316 -19.32 7.05 -17.95
CA ALA A 316 -19.55 8.05 -16.89
C ALA A 316 -20.87 8.81 -17.09
N GLU A 317 -21.36 8.91 -18.34
CA GLU A 317 -22.58 9.64 -18.73
C GLU A 317 -23.91 8.83 -18.59
N GLY A 318 -23.93 7.73 -17.81
CA GLY A 318 -25.20 7.17 -17.31
C GLY A 318 -25.80 5.94 -18.01
N LYS A 319 -25.01 5.05 -18.62
CA LYS A 319 -25.49 3.72 -19.03
C LYS A 319 -25.14 2.64 -18.00
N VAL A 320 -26.14 2.19 -17.24
CA VAL A 320 -26.09 0.95 -16.44
C VAL A 320 -25.92 -0.22 -17.41
N ILE A 321 -24.73 -0.84 -17.40
CA ILE A 321 -24.54 -2.11 -18.10
C ILE A 321 -25.14 -3.19 -17.21
N ASN A 322 -26.33 -3.71 -17.57
CA ASN A 322 -26.87 -4.93 -16.98
C ASN A 322 -25.93 -6.09 -17.33
N GLY A 323 -24.99 -6.37 -16.44
CA GLY A 323 -24.14 -7.55 -16.48
C GLY A 323 -24.93 -8.80 -16.16
N SER A 324 -25.80 -9.24 -17.07
CA SER A 324 -26.51 -10.52 -16.95
C SER A 324 -26.75 -11.26 -18.27
N ALA A 325 -26.47 -10.66 -19.43
CA ALA A 325 -26.78 -11.29 -20.73
C ALA A 325 -25.57 -11.93 -21.47
N SER A 326 -24.34 -11.81 -20.96
CA SER A 326 -23.15 -12.46 -21.56
C SER A 326 -22.43 -13.41 -20.60
N ILE A 327 -23.09 -13.77 -19.49
CA ILE A 327 -22.45 -14.35 -18.30
C ILE A 327 -22.16 -15.84 -18.36
N THR A 328 -22.65 -16.60 -19.34
CA THR A 328 -22.58 -18.08 -19.23
C THR A 328 -21.41 -18.77 -19.95
N ASN A 329 -20.61 -18.11 -20.80
CA ASN A 329 -19.64 -18.85 -21.64
C ASN A 329 -18.15 -18.46 -21.50
N ALA A 330 -17.76 -17.58 -20.57
CA ALA A 330 -16.34 -17.20 -20.40
C ALA A 330 -15.79 -17.30 -18.95
N VAL A 331 -16.62 -17.70 -17.98
CA VAL A 331 -16.19 -17.92 -16.58
C VAL A 331 -16.79 -19.21 -16.06
N SER A 332 -16.39 -20.34 -16.67
CA SER A 332 -16.65 -21.68 -16.15
C SER A 332 -15.33 -22.42 -15.91
N SER A 333 -14.40 -21.78 -15.20
CA SER A 333 -13.35 -22.47 -14.47
C SER A 333 -12.76 -21.50 -13.46
N ASN A 334 -12.82 -21.88 -12.18
CA ASN A 334 -12.24 -21.20 -11.01
C ASN A 334 -13.17 -20.24 -10.26
N ASN A 335 -14.27 -20.78 -9.74
CA ASN A 335 -14.81 -20.30 -8.46
C ASN A 335 -13.80 -20.64 -7.36
N VAL A 336 -12.82 -19.76 -7.13
CA VAL A 336 -12.11 -19.73 -5.85
C VAL A 336 -12.98 -18.89 -4.93
N GLN A 337 -13.72 -19.59 -4.08
CA GLN A 337 -14.42 -19.02 -2.94
C GLN A 337 -13.36 -18.39 -2.03
N THR A 338 -13.16 -17.07 -2.14
CA THR A 338 -12.28 -16.34 -1.23
C THR A 338 -12.99 -16.25 0.10
N ASP A 339 -12.66 -17.19 0.98
CA ASP A 339 -13.07 -17.17 2.37
C ASP A 339 -12.49 -15.90 3.00
N ILE A 340 -13.36 -14.92 3.26
CA ILE A 340 -12.98 -13.62 3.85
C ILE A 340 -12.78 -13.85 5.35
N THR A 341 -11.74 -14.59 5.70
CA THR A 341 -11.32 -14.71 7.10
C THR A 341 -10.63 -13.42 7.51
N PRO A 342 -11.08 -12.74 8.59
CA PRO A 342 -10.35 -11.59 9.13
C PRO A 342 -8.94 -12.05 9.48
N LYS A 343 -7.92 -11.35 8.97
CA LYS A 343 -6.51 -11.70 9.22
C LYS A 343 -6.15 -11.41 10.69
N ALA A 344 -6.57 -12.28 11.61
CA ALA A 344 -6.26 -12.23 13.04
C ALA A 344 -4.74 -12.18 13.30
N ASP A 345 -3.95 -12.68 12.36
CA ASP A 345 -2.48 -12.63 12.38
C ASP A 345 -1.91 -11.22 12.51
N TYR A 346 -2.58 -10.18 12.00
CA TYR A 346 -2.06 -8.80 12.10
C TYR A 346 -2.16 -8.26 13.53
N LEU A 347 -3.30 -8.45 14.18
CA LEU A 347 -3.49 -8.02 15.57
C LEU A 347 -2.60 -8.83 16.51
N LEU A 348 -2.48 -10.14 16.31
CA LEU A 348 -1.57 -11.00 17.08
C LEU A 348 -0.10 -10.62 16.88
N GLN A 349 0.30 -10.20 15.67
CA GLN A 349 1.64 -9.69 15.40
C GLN A 349 1.89 -8.33 16.07
N LEU A 350 0.91 -7.42 16.06
CA LEU A 350 0.97 -6.14 16.77
C LEU A 350 1.18 -6.35 18.27
N PHE A 351 0.41 -7.27 18.89
CA PHE A 351 0.58 -7.64 20.29
C PHE A 351 1.96 -8.25 20.56
N ARG A 352 2.48 -9.12 19.68
CA ARG A 352 3.83 -9.71 19.83
C ARG A 352 4.94 -8.66 19.72
N ILE A 353 4.85 -7.72 18.77
CA ILE A 353 5.84 -6.66 18.60
C ILE A 353 5.83 -5.72 19.81
N GLN A 354 4.65 -5.31 20.28
CA GLN A 354 4.52 -4.51 21.50
C GLN A 354 5.06 -5.24 22.72
N TRP A 355 4.76 -6.53 22.88
CA TRP A 355 5.30 -7.36 23.95
C TRP A 355 6.84 -7.43 23.93
N GLN A 356 7.43 -7.61 22.75
CA GLN A 356 8.89 -7.66 22.56
C GLN A 356 9.56 -6.30 22.80
N ILE A 357 8.90 -5.19 22.46
CA ILE A 357 9.39 -3.84 22.77
C ILE A 357 9.38 -3.63 24.29
N LEU A 358 8.27 -3.94 24.97
CA LEU A 358 8.12 -3.78 26.42
C LEU A 358 9.08 -4.68 27.24
N HIS A 359 9.51 -5.83 26.69
CA HIS A 359 10.43 -6.75 27.36
C HIS A 359 11.90 -6.60 26.95
N ARG A 360 12.29 -5.55 26.21
CA ARG A 360 13.72 -5.29 25.97
C ARG A 360 14.40 -4.91 27.29
N PRO A 361 15.55 -5.53 27.64
CA PRO A 361 16.24 -5.30 28.91
C PRO A 361 16.63 -3.82 29.11
N PHE A 362 16.80 -3.08 28.01
CA PHE A 362 17.12 -1.65 28.03
C PHE A 362 15.96 -0.76 28.55
N ILE A 363 14.70 -1.14 28.30
CA ILE A 363 13.52 -0.38 28.78
C ILE A 363 13.25 -0.70 30.25
N TRP A 364 13.42 -1.96 30.66
CA TRP A 364 13.37 -2.33 32.08
C TRP A 364 14.44 -1.61 32.91
N LEU A 365 15.67 -1.48 32.38
CA LEU A 365 16.73 -0.72 33.03
C LEU A 365 16.35 0.75 33.20
N GLN A 366 15.75 1.37 32.18
CA GLN A 366 15.28 2.76 32.24
C GLN A 366 14.13 2.96 33.23
N ILE A 367 13.17 2.03 33.30
CA ILE A 367 12.05 2.09 34.26
C ILE A 367 12.56 1.93 35.70
N VAL A 368 13.49 1.00 35.94
CA VAL A 368 14.11 0.78 37.27
C VAL A 368 14.96 1.98 37.67
N LEU A 369 15.72 2.56 36.74
CA LEU A 369 16.49 3.79 36.99
C LEU A 369 15.57 4.98 37.30
N PHE A 370 14.47 5.14 36.55
CA PHE A 370 13.53 6.23 36.75
C PHE A 370 12.77 6.11 38.08
N THR A 371 12.30 4.91 38.43
CA THR A 371 11.66 4.65 39.73
C THR A 371 12.66 4.81 40.88
N GLY A 372 13.91 4.37 40.72
CA GLY A 372 14.97 4.58 41.71
C GLY A 372 15.27 6.06 41.96
N VAL A 373 15.35 6.88 40.89
CA VAL A 373 15.56 8.33 41.00
C VAL A 373 14.38 9.02 41.69
N VAL A 374 13.14 8.66 41.34
CA VAL A 374 11.93 9.22 41.98
C VAL A 374 11.87 8.88 43.48
N LEU A 375 12.24 7.64 43.85
CA LEU A 375 12.30 7.21 45.25
C LEU A 375 13.39 7.96 46.03
N LEU A 376 14.55 8.19 45.41
CA LEU A 376 15.65 8.94 46.01
C LEU A 376 15.25 10.41 46.25
N VAL A 377 14.62 11.06 45.26
CA VAL A 377 14.12 12.44 45.37
C VAL A 377 13.07 12.54 46.48
N TRP A 378 12.16 11.56 46.58
CA TRP A 378 11.15 11.53 47.62
C TRP A 378 11.76 11.33 49.03
N LEU A 379 12.76 10.47 49.18
CA LEU A 379 13.48 10.28 50.45
C LEU A 379 14.26 11.53 50.87
N ILE A 380 14.92 12.21 49.93
CA ILE A 380 15.61 13.48 50.18
C ILE A 380 14.61 14.56 50.60
N ALA A 381 13.50 14.71 49.89
CA ALA A 381 12.45 15.67 50.23
C ALA A 381 11.85 15.40 51.62
N ARG A 382 11.63 14.12 51.97
CA ARG A 382 11.13 13.71 53.29
C ARG A 382 12.14 13.96 54.40
N GLY A 383 13.43 13.74 54.13
CA GLY A 383 14.54 14.05 55.03
C GLY A 383 14.67 15.55 55.29
N LEU A 384 14.62 16.37 54.25
CA LEU A 384 14.61 17.84 54.36
C LEU A 384 13.40 18.32 55.17
N ASN A 385 12.22 17.77 54.93
CA ASN A 385 11.02 18.21 55.65
C ASN A 385 11.09 17.90 57.16
N ARG A 386 11.67 16.74 57.53
CA ARG A 386 11.97 16.39 58.94
C ARG A 386 13.06 17.26 59.57
N PHE A 387 14.08 17.62 58.77
CA PHE A 387 15.14 18.51 59.23
C PHE A 387 14.57 19.91 59.52
N ILE A 388 13.76 20.45 58.59
CA ILE A 388 13.12 21.76 58.73
C ILE A 388 12.16 21.78 59.93
N SER A 389 11.36 20.72 60.15
CA SER A 389 10.46 20.65 61.31
C SER A 389 11.19 20.60 62.66
N ASN A 390 12.32 19.89 62.73
CA ASN A 390 13.13 19.82 63.94
C ASN A 390 13.94 21.11 64.16
N PHE A 391 14.34 21.78 63.08
CA PHE A 391 15.02 23.06 63.14
C PHE A 391 14.06 24.17 63.59
N SER A 392 12.80 24.17 63.12
CA SER A 392 11.80 25.14 63.57
C SER A 392 11.43 25.00 65.04
N GLN A 393 11.44 23.78 65.59
CA GLN A 393 11.17 23.55 67.03
C GLN A 393 12.27 24.12 67.94
N ARG A 394 13.52 24.19 67.49
CA ARG A 394 14.66 24.70 68.28
C ARG A 394 14.74 26.24 68.37
N PHE A 395 13.91 26.98 67.63
CA PHE A 395 13.84 28.44 67.67
C PHE A 395 12.55 28.97 68.33
N THR A 396 11.73 28.08 68.90
CA THR A 396 10.49 28.40 69.61
C THR A 396 10.53 28.09 71.12
N GLU A 397 11.70 27.75 71.65
CA GLU A 397 12.06 27.81 73.08
C GLU A 397 13.16 28.85 73.26
#